data_AF-A0A934HWG1-F1
#
_entry.id   AF-A0A934HWG1-F1
#
_cell.length_a   1.000
_cell.length_b   1.000
_cell.length_c   1.000
_cell.angle_alpha   90.00
_cell.angle_beta   90.00
_cell.angle_gamma   90.00
#
_symmetry.space_group_name_H-M   'P 1'
#
loop_
_entity.id
_entity.type
_entity.pdbx_description
1 polymer ?
#
loop_
_entity_poly.entity_id
_entity_poly.type
_entity_poly.pdbx_seq_one_letter_code
_entity_poly.pdbx_strand_id
1 'polypeptide(L)' 'MKKLVVFYSFEGNTRYIAQSIAKAINADLLELKPSFRNIEEG' A
#
# COMPACT_ATOMS: atom_id res chain seq x y z
N MET A 1 19.61 -1.18 -7.68
CA MET A 1 18.79 -2.03 -6.80
C MET A 1 17.33 -1.66 -7.04
N LYS A 2 16.44 -2.63 -7.33
CA LYS A 2 15.00 -2.36 -7.48
C LYS A 2 14.37 -2.18 -6.08
N LYS A 3 13.51 -1.17 -5.91
CA LYS A 3 12.89 -0.80 -4.62
C LYS A 3 11.39 -0.72 -4.81
N LEU A 4 10.64 -1.17 -3.80
CA LEU A 4 9.18 -1.21 -3.82
C LEU A 4 8.65 -0.66 -2.47
N VAL A 5 7.72 0.28 -2.54
CA VAL A 5 6.97 0.78 -1.38
C VAL A 5 5.62 0.07 -1.34
N VAL A 6 5.42 -0.77 -0.33
CA VAL A 6 4.15 -1.46 -0.08
C VAL A 6 3.40 -0.72 1.03
N PHE A 7 2.14 -0.36 0.80
CA PHE A 7 1.36 0.39 1.77
C PHE A 7 -0.13 0.06 1.70
N TYR A 8 -0.89 0.43 2.72
CA TYR A 8 -2.35 0.46 2.71
C TYR A 8 -2.80 1.88 3.05
N SER A 9 -3.94 2.32 2.52
CA SER A 9 -4.56 3.58 2.93
C SER A 9 -6.07 3.47 2.92
N PHE A 10 -6.70 3.82 4.05
CA PHE A 10 -8.15 3.88 4.17
C PHE A 10 -8.71 5.14 3.51
N GLU A 11 -8.24 6.32 3.96
CA GLU A 11 -8.73 7.63 3.50
C GLU A 11 -7.77 8.36 2.53
N GLY A 12 -6.59 7.81 2.27
CA GLY A 12 -5.62 8.37 1.32
C GLY A 12 -4.43 9.12 1.92
N ASN A 13 -4.43 9.45 3.21
CA ASN A 13 -3.28 10.12 3.86
C ASN A 13 -1.99 9.28 3.73
N THR A 14 -2.06 7.98 4.00
CA THR A 14 -0.93 7.07 3.81
C THR A 14 -0.52 6.95 2.34
N ARG A 15 -1.47 7.02 1.40
CA ARG A 15 -1.18 7.02 -0.05
C ARG A 15 -0.32 8.23 -0.44
N TYR A 16 -0.65 9.41 0.07
CA TYR A 16 0.13 10.63 -0.16
C TYR A 16 1.58 10.51 0.33
N ILE A 17 1.77 9.98 1.54
CA ILE A 17 3.10 9.74 2.10
C ILE A 17 3.86 8.67 1.31
N ALA A 18 3.21 7.56 0.93
CA ALA A 18 3.83 6.48 0.16
C ALA A 18 4.32 6.96 -1.21
N GLN A 19 3.53 7.80 -1.90
CA GLN A 19 3.93 8.45 -3.16
C GLN A 19 5.15 9.34 -2.97
N SER A 20 5.18 10.11 -1.88
CA SER A 20 6.30 11.00 -1.55
C SER A 20 7.59 10.22 -1.30
N ILE A 21 7.51 9.11 -0.55
CA ILE A 21 8.63 8.21 -0.31
C ILE A 21 9.11 7.61 -1.64
N ALA A 22 8.22 6.99 -2.41
CA ALA A 22 8.56 6.34 -3.66
C ALA A 22 9.25 7.29 -4.65
N LYS A 23 8.79 8.54 -4.74
CA LYS A 23 9.44 9.60 -5.53
C LYS A 23 10.85 9.93 -5.01
N ALA A 24 11.01 10.10 -3.70
CA ALA A 24 12.30 10.44 -3.11
C ALA A 24 13.36 9.35 -3.30
N ILE A 25 12.94 8.08 -3.29
CA ILE A 25 13.87 6.95 -3.45
C ILE A 25 13.85 6.33 -4.85
N ASN A 26 13.11 6.86 -5.83
CA ASN A 26 12.92 6.24 -7.14
C ASN A 26 12.54 4.74 -7.04
N ALA A 27 11.38 4.47 -6.44
CA ALA A 27 10.85 3.14 -6.19
C ALA A 27 9.46 2.95 -6.81
N ASP A 28 9.11 1.69 -7.07
CA ASP A 28 7.76 1.29 -7.47
C ASP A 28 6.79 1.36 -6.27
N LEU A 29 5.48 1.35 -6.54
CA LEU A 29 4.41 1.42 -5.54
C LEU A 29 3.46 0.23 -5.64
N LEU A 30 3.07 -0.33 -4.49
CA LEU A 30 2.02 -1.33 -4.36
C LEU A 30 1.06 -0.96 -3.22
N GLU A 31 -0.19 -0.69 -3.55
CA GLU A 31 -1.26 -0.47 -2.57
C GLU A 31 -1.98 -1.79 -2.26
N LEU A 32 -1.98 -2.19 -0.98
CA LEU A 32 -2.75 -3.33 -0.49
C LEU A 32 -4.25 -3.00 -0.51
N LYS A 33 -5.06 -3.96 -0.93
CA LYS A 33 -6.51 -3.89 -0.84
C LYS A 33 -6.98 -4.88 0.23
N PRO A 34 -7.77 -4.46 1.23
CA PRO A 34 -8.35 -5.36 2.21
C PRO A 34 -9.13 -6.47 1.50
N SER A 35 -8.87 -7.71 1.89
CA SER A 35 -9.70 -8.85 1.49
C SER A 35 -10.51 -9.28 2.69
N PHE A 36 -11.83 -9.19 2.59
CA PHE A 36 -12.74 -9.70 3.61
C PHE A 36 -13.05 -11.15 3.26
N ARG A 37 -12.36 -12.08 3.92
CA ARG A 37 -12.77 -13.48 3.90
C ARG A 37 -13.85 -13.65 4.95
N ASN A 38 -15.09 -13.83 4.52
CA ASN A 38 -16.14 -14.32 5.42
C ASN A 38 -15.66 -15.70 5.89
N ILE A 39 -15.29 -15.82 7.17
CA ILE A 39 -15.14 -17.12 7.79
C ILE A 39 -16.58 -17.54 8.03
N GLU A 40 -17.12 -18.40 7.17
CA GLU A 40 -18.37 -19.09 7.50
C GLU A 40 -18.04 -19.94 8.73
N GLU A 41 -18.59 -19.55 9.88
CA GLU A 41 -18.61 -20.37 11.08
C GLU A 41 -19.41 -21.64 10.74
N GLY A 42 -18.68 -22.74 10.56
CA GLY A 42 -19.25 -24.08 10.42
C GLY A 42 -19.65 -24.68 11.76
#